data_AF-A0A5C7BLE6-F1
#
_entry.id   AF-A0A5C7BLE6-F1
#
_cell.length_a   1.000
_cell.length_b   1.000
_cell.length_c   1.000
_cell.angle_alpha   90.00
_cell.angle_beta   90.00
_cell.angle_gamma   90.00
#
_symmetry.space_group_name_H-M   'P 1'
#
loop_
_entity.id
_entity.type
_entity.pdbx_description
1 polymer ?
#
loop_
_entity_poly.entity_id
_entity_poly.type
_entity_poly.pdbx_seq_one_letter_code
_entity_poly.pdbx_strand_id
1 'polypeptide(L)' 'FNRCQENLLKGGLPGRTAKGKRSHTLAVNGIDGDVKLNRALWVMAEELHQALI' A
#
# COMPACT_ATOMS: atom_id res chain seq x y z
N PHE A 1 -6.83 -9.40 2.79
CA PHE A 1 -6.94 -8.05 2.22
C PHE A 1 -6.90 -6.96 3.30
N ASN A 2 -7.83 -6.96 4.27
CA ASN A 2 -7.94 -5.91 5.30
C ASN A 2 -6.68 -5.64 6.14
N ARG A 3 -5.92 -6.68 6.54
CA ARG A 3 -4.70 -6.46 7.36
C ARG A 3 -3.58 -5.72 6.62
N CYS A 4 -3.45 -5.92 5.31
CA CYS A 4 -2.47 -5.17 4.51
C CYS A 4 -2.87 -3.70 4.39
N GLN A 5 -4.16 -3.44 4.17
CA GLN A 5 -4.70 -2.09 4.13
C GLN A 5 -4.57 -1.38 5.49
N GLU A 6 -4.92 -2.05 6.60
CA GLU A 6 -4.72 -1.50 7.95
C GLU A 6 -3.25 -1.16 8.24
N ASN A 7 -2.31 -2.02 7.83
CA ASN A 7 -0.88 -1.77 8.03
C ASN A 7 -0.36 -0.62 7.16
N LEU A 8 -0.96 -0.42 5.98
CA LEU A 8 -0.64 0.69 5.09
C LEU A 8 -1.26 2.00 5.60
N LEU A 9 -2.45 1.96 6.20
CA LEU A 9 -3.10 3.10 6.86
C LEU A 9 -2.33 3.56 8.11
N LYS A 10 -2.00 2.62 9.01
CA LYS A 10 -1.28 2.90 10.27
C LYS A 10 0.18 3.35 10.05
N GLY A 11 0.75 3.06 8.89
CA GLY A 11 2.17 3.33 8.61
C GLY A 11 3.10 2.48 9.47
N GLY A 12 4.39 2.84 9.50
CA GLY A 12 5.40 2.17 10.32
C GLY A 12 6.03 0.92 9.67
N LEU A 13 5.63 0.56 8.45
CA LEU A 13 6.20 -0.60 7.76
C LEU A 13 7.67 -0.33 7.40
N PRO A 14 8.58 -1.28 7.68
CA PRO A 14 9.99 -1.13 7.35
C PRO A 14 10.17 -1.18 5.82
N GLY A 15 10.65 -0.09 5.26
CA GLY A 15 10.95 0.06 3.84
C GLY A 15 12.38 0.54 3.60
N ARG A 16 12.81 0.45 2.36
CA ARG A 16 14.02 1.11 1.87
C ARG A 16 13.62 2.10 0.80
N THR A 17 14.11 3.32 0.92
CA THR A 17 13.98 4.32 -0.15
C THR A 17 14.74 3.85 -1.38
N ALA A 18 14.43 4.38 -2.57
CA ALA A 18 15.16 4.06 -3.81
C ALA A 18 16.69 4.28 -3.70
N LYS A 19 17.14 5.09 -2.73
CA LYS A 19 18.55 5.34 -2.39
C LYS A 19 19.11 4.39 -1.32
N GLY A 20 18.42 3.29 -1.00
CA GLY A 20 18.85 2.25 -0.06
C GLY A 20 18.73 2.61 1.43
N LYS A 21 18.30 3.83 1.77
CA LYS A 21 18.18 4.27 3.17
C LYS A 21 16.96 3.63 3.83
N ARG A 22 17.13 3.08 5.04
CA ARG A 22 16.02 2.58 5.88
C ARG A 22 15.04 3.72 6.14
N SER A 23 13.77 3.48 5.84
CA SER A 23 12.66 4.42 6.01
C SER A 23 11.42 3.65 6.43
N HIS A 24 10.58 4.26 7.25
CA HIS A 24 9.28 3.68 7.58
C HIS A 24 8.22 4.31 6.69
N THR A 25 7.20 3.53 6.27
CA THR A 25 6.04 4.12 5.61
C THR A 25 5.37 5.11 6.56
N LEU A 26 5.05 6.31 6.06
CA LEU A 26 4.31 7.29 6.85
C LEU A 26 2.86 6.83 6.97
N ALA A 27 2.24 7.09 8.12
CA ALA A 27 0.81 6.89 8.29
C ALA A 27 0.05 7.76 7.29
N VAL A 28 -0.97 7.19 6.68
CA VAL A 28 -1.80 7.91 5.72
C VAL A 28 -2.80 8.75 6.52
N ASN A 29 -2.54 10.06 6.63
CA ASN A 29 -3.31 10.98 7.46
C ASN A 29 -4.40 11.75 6.68
N GLY A 30 -4.86 11.27 5.52
CA GLY A 30 -5.82 11.97 4.69
C GLY A 30 -6.64 11.08 3.78
N ILE A 31 -7.91 11.44 3.58
CA ILE A 31 -8.91 10.74 2.75
C ILE A 31 -8.37 10.47 1.33
N ASP A 32 -7.66 11.42 0.74
CA ASP A 32 -7.06 11.28 -0.59
C ASP A 32 -5.99 10.17 -0.66
N GLY A 33 -5.24 9.96 0.43
CA GLY A 33 -4.27 8.88 0.52
C GLY A 33 -4.93 7.51 0.65
N ASP A 34 -6.02 7.43 1.41
CA ASP A 34 -6.80 6.20 1.60
C ASP A 34 -7.48 5.77 0.30
N VAL A 35 -8.04 6.71 -0.46
CA VAL A 35 -8.68 6.44 -1.76
C VAL A 35 -7.65 5.96 -2.78
N LYS A 36 -6.46 6.59 -2.84
CA LYS A 36 -5.39 6.17 -3.76
C LYS A 36 -4.84 4.79 -3.40
N LEU A 37 -4.68 4.51 -2.11
CA LEU A 37 -4.23 3.21 -1.61
C LEU A 37 -5.25 2.10 -1.94
N ASN A 38 -6.53 2.35 -1.66
CA ASN A 38 -7.59 1.39 -1.98
C ASN A 38 -7.70 1.13 -3.48
N ARG A 39 -7.57 2.16 -4.31
CA ARG A 39 -7.56 2.00 -5.77
C ARG A 39 -6.37 1.17 -6.24
N ALA A 40 -5.18 1.40 -5.70
CA ALA A 40 -4.00 0.62 -6.06
C ALA A 40 -4.14 -0.86 -5.65
N LEU A 41 -4.69 -1.13 -4.46
CA LEU A 41 -4.97 -2.50 -4.01
C LEU A 41 -5.99 -3.21 -4.90
N TRP A 42 -7.03 -2.51 -5.37
CA TRP A 42 -8.01 -3.04 -6.31
C TRP A 42 -7.39 -3.40 -7.65
N VAL A 43 -6.64 -2.48 -8.26
CA VAL A 43 -5.96 -2.73 -9.54
C VAL A 43 -5.00 -3.92 -9.43
N MET A 44 -4.25 -4.02 -8.33
CA MET A 44 -3.33 -5.13 -8.10
C MET A 44 -4.04 -6.48 -7.96
N ALA A 45 -5.24 -6.49 -7.35
CA ALA A 45 -6.07 -7.69 -7.28
C ALA A 45 -6.63 -8.08 -8.66
N GLU A 46 -6.99 -7.09 -9.48
CA GLU A 46 -7.49 -7.29 -10.84
C GLU A 46 -6.39 -7.84 -11.77
N GLU A 47 -5.17 -7.29 -11.69
CA GLU A 47 -4.01 -7.80 -12.42
C GLU A 47 -3.64 -9.23 -12.01
N LEU A 48 -3.66 -9.54 -10.71
CA LEU A 48 -3.44 -10.91 -10.22
C LEU A 48 -4.52 -11.88 -10.73
N HIS A 49 -5.77 -11.41 -10.83
CA HIS A 49 -6.84 -12.23 -11.39
C HIS A 49 -6.61 -12.50 -12.88
N GLN A 50 -6.30 -11.46 -13.68
CA GLN A 50 -6.01 -11.61 -15.10
C GLN A 50 -4.79 -12.48 -15.40
N ALA A 51 -3.77 -12.47 -14.53
CA ALA A 51 -2.59 -13.32 -14.68
C ALA A 51 -2.85 -14.81 -14.37
N LEU A 52 -3.99 -15.13 -13.75
CA LEU A 52 -4.38 -16.49 -13.33
C LEU A 52 -5.35 -17.17 -14.30
N ILE A 53 -5.78 -16.47 -15.36
CA ILE A 53 -6.69 -16.93 -16.42
C ILE A 53 -5.94 -16.96 -17.75
#